data_AF-A0A9P3K6Y1-F1
#
_entry.id   AF-A0A9P3K6Y1-F1
#
_cell.length_a   1.000
_cell.length_b   1.000
_cell.length_c   1.000
_cell.angle_alpha   90.00
_cell.angle_beta   90.00
_cell.angle_gamma   90.00
#
_symmetry.space_group_name_H-M   'P 1'
#
loop_
_entity.id
_entity.type
_entity.pdbx_description
1 polymer ?
#
loop_
_entity_poly.entity_id
_entity_poly.type
_entity_poly.pdbx_seq_one_letter_code
_entity_poly.pdbx_strand_id
1 'polypeptide(L)'
;MLPSLRQSSAIVTHGSRLHLSTVYHPQSDGQTERTNQMMEQLIRTASTDLAQWEDSLPLIEFAYNNAPSATTTQSPFFLNYGTDPTTPLSPPIENPAPRSQQFVENLRQSQQKAADAILKANHRGLVTGSNV
;
A
#
# COMPACT_ATOMS: atom_id res chain seq x y z
N MET A 1 34.85 26.90 17.87
CA MET A 1 35.11 26.55 16.46
C MET A 1 34.51 25.15 16.24
N LEU A 2 33.28 25.06 15.74
CA LEU A 2 32.59 23.78 15.50
C LEU A 2 33.00 23.22 14.14
N PRO A 3 33.30 21.91 14.01
CA PRO A 3 33.68 21.33 12.73
C PRO A 3 32.50 21.33 11.76
N SER A 4 32.75 21.72 10.52
CA SER A 4 31.80 21.68 9.41
C SER A 4 31.35 20.24 9.15
N LEU A 5 30.07 19.94 9.40
CA LEU A 5 29.40 18.75 8.89
C LEU A 5 29.46 18.79 7.36
N ARG A 6 30.27 17.92 6.74
CA ARG A 6 30.16 17.64 5.30
C ARG A 6 28.74 17.17 5.05
N GLN A 7 27.95 17.97 4.33
CA GLN A 7 26.66 17.53 3.85
C GLN A 7 26.86 16.29 2.97
N SER A 8 26.16 15.19 3.29
CA SER A 8 26.27 13.93 2.59
C SER A 8 26.00 14.09 1.08
N SER A 9 26.99 13.72 0.26
CA SER A 9 27.01 13.90 -1.20
C SER A 9 25.73 13.48 -1.92
N ALA A 10 25.01 12.47 -1.41
CA ALA A 10 23.80 11.93 -2.02
C ALA A 10 22.61 12.90 -2.05
N ILE A 11 22.52 13.82 -1.08
CA ILE A 11 21.37 14.75 -0.95
C ILE A 11 21.44 15.82 -2.03
N VAL A 12 22.64 16.33 -2.30
CA VAL A 12 22.87 17.38 -3.30
C VAL A 12 22.71 16.83 -4.73
N THR A 13 23.02 15.56 -4.97
CA THR A 13 22.93 14.92 -6.29
C THR A 13 21.51 14.91 -6.88
N HIS A 14 20.47 14.85 -6.05
CA HIS A 14 19.08 14.81 -6.51
C HIS A 14 18.37 16.18 -6.45
N GLY A 15 19.12 17.27 -6.25
CA GLY A 15 18.57 18.63 -6.15
C GLY A 15 17.75 18.88 -4.88
N SER A 16 17.79 17.98 -3.90
CA SER A 16 17.07 18.14 -2.62
C SER A 16 17.84 19.07 -1.68
N ARG A 17 17.11 19.85 -0.88
CA ARG A 17 17.68 20.70 0.18
C ARG A 17 17.38 20.09 1.55
N LEU A 18 18.42 19.94 2.36
CA LEU A 18 18.28 19.45 3.73
C LEU A 18 17.83 20.59 4.66
N HIS A 19 16.67 20.43 5.27
CA HIS A 19 16.21 21.28 6.37
C HIS A 19 16.37 20.51 7.68
N LEU A 20 17.37 20.87 8.49
CA LEU A 20 17.60 20.26 9.79
C LEU A 20 16.75 20.95 10.84
N SER A 21 16.02 20.18 11.64
CA SER A 21 15.41 20.67 12.87
C SER A 21 16.51 20.99 13.89
N THR A 22 16.39 22.12 14.59
CA THR A 22 17.30 22.45 15.70
C THR A 22 16.77 21.83 16.99
N VAL A 23 17.68 21.38 17.86
CA VAL A 23 17.34 21.00 19.23
C VAL A 23 16.56 22.18 19.84
N TYR A 24 15.34 21.96 20.33
CA TYR A 24 14.41 22.96 20.89
C TYR A 24 13.50 23.74 19.90
N HIS A 25 13.24 23.26 18.69
CA HIS A 25 12.21 23.85 17.81
C HIS A 25 11.06 22.87 17.48
N PRO A 26 10.18 22.55 18.46
CA PRO A 26 9.07 21.61 18.27
C PRO A 26 8.07 22.04 17.19
N GLN A 27 8.05 23.31 16.77
CA GLN A 27 7.21 23.77 15.66
C GLN A 27 7.68 23.27 14.29
N SER A 28 8.98 22.99 14.10
CA SER A 28 9.50 22.55 12.80
C SER A 28 9.30 21.07 12.53
N ASP A 29 9.28 20.23 13.57
CA ASP A 29 9.14 18.77 13.45
C ASP A 29 7.84 18.23 14.04
N GLY A 30 7.00 19.08 14.63
CA GLY A 30 5.80 18.66 15.35
C GLY A 30 4.76 17.92 14.50
N GLN A 31 4.72 18.17 13.18
CA GLN A 31 3.85 17.41 12.29
C GLN A 31 4.36 15.98 12.07
N THR A 32 5.67 15.82 11.83
CA THR A 32 6.30 14.50 11.75
C THR A 32 6.15 13.75 13.06
N GLU A 33 6.40 14.42 14.20
CA GLU A 33 6.26 13.82 15.53
C GLU A 33 4.84 13.30 15.78
N ARG A 34 3.80 14.09 15.46
CA ARG A 34 2.40 13.63 15.58
C ARG A 34 2.09 12.45 14.67
N THR A 35 2.56 12.49 13.43
CA THR A 35 2.37 11.36 12.50
C THR A 35 3.06 10.11 13.01
N ASN A 36 4.29 10.22 13.52
CA ASN A 36 5.02 9.09 14.09
C ASN A 36 4.31 8.52 15.32
N GLN A 37 3.82 9.37 16.23
CA GLN A 37 3.03 8.93 17.39
C GLN A 37 1.78 8.14 16.98
N MET A 38 1.05 8.63 15.97
CA MET A 38 -0.13 7.93 15.46
C MET A 38 0.24 6.58 14.82
N MET A 39 1.31 6.51 14.04
CA MET A 39 1.79 5.27 13.45
C MET A 39 2.22 4.25 14.52
N GLU A 40 2.95 4.68 15.54
CA GLU A 40 3.30 3.83 16.68
C GLU A 40 2.06 3.27 17.38
N GLN A 41 1.03 4.11 17.57
CA GLN A 41 -0.23 3.69 18.16
C GLN A 41 -0.92 2.64 17.29
N LEU A 42 -0.99 2.84 15.98
CA LEU A 42 -1.59 1.88 15.05
C LEU A 42 -0.84 0.55 15.01
N ILE A 43 0.50 0.59 15.04
CA ILE A 43 1.32 -0.62 15.10
C ILE A 43 1.02 -1.40 16.38
N ARG A 44 0.95 -0.72 17.52
CA ARG A 44 0.66 -1.35 18.81
C ARG A 44 -0.73 -1.97 18.88
N THR A 45 -1.72 -1.40 18.20
CA THR A 45 -3.10 -1.89 18.25
C THR A 45 -3.39 -2.96 17.21
N ALA A 46 -2.77 -2.87 16.03
CA ALA A 46 -3.04 -3.77 14.91
C ALA A 46 -2.15 -5.02 14.90
N SER A 47 -0.92 -4.93 15.43
CA SER A 47 0.02 -6.06 15.40
C SER A 47 -0.38 -7.12 16.42
N THR A 48 -0.60 -8.35 15.94
CA THR A 48 -0.91 -9.50 16.81
C THR A 48 0.32 -10.01 17.54
N ASP A 49 1.49 -9.86 16.90
CA ASP A 49 2.81 -10.10 17.49
C ASP A 49 3.70 -8.87 17.25
N LEU A 50 4.09 -8.20 18.33
CA LEU A 50 4.99 -7.05 18.27
C LEU A 50 6.43 -7.44 17.89
N ALA A 51 6.78 -8.74 17.91
CA ALA A 51 8.05 -9.21 17.42
C ALA A 51 8.11 -9.31 15.88
N GLN A 52 6.97 -9.28 15.19
CA GLN A 52 6.84 -9.39 13.72
C GLN A 52 5.93 -8.26 13.16
N TRP A 53 6.00 -7.08 13.77
CA TRP A 53 5.18 -5.93 13.40
C TRP A 53 5.47 -5.44 11.98
N GLU A 54 6.69 -5.67 11.48
CA GLU A 54 7.12 -5.33 10.12
C GLU A 54 6.24 -5.96 9.05
N ASP A 55 5.73 -7.18 9.28
CA ASP A 55 4.85 -7.87 8.35
C ASP A 55 3.47 -7.21 8.27
N SER A 56 3.07 -6.48 9.33
CA SER A 56 1.81 -5.75 9.40
C SER A 56 1.91 -4.34 8.82
N LEU A 57 3.12 -3.82 8.60
CA LEU A 57 3.33 -2.43 8.17
C LEU A 57 2.64 -2.05 6.86
N PRO A 58 2.68 -2.86 5.78
CA PRO A 58 2.02 -2.48 4.53
C PRO A 58 0.51 -2.28 4.73
N LEU A 59 -0.12 -3.09 5.59
CA LEU A 59 -1.54 -2.99 5.88
C LEU A 59 -1.85 -1.78 6.77
N ILE A 60 -1.02 -1.51 7.77
CA ILE A 60 -1.16 -0.35 8.66
C ILE A 60 -1.00 0.95 7.88
N GLU A 61 0.03 1.05 7.03
CA GLU A 61 0.26 2.19 6.15
C GLU A 61 -0.94 2.40 5.22
N PHE A 62 -1.44 1.33 4.61
CA PHE A 62 -2.62 1.39 3.76
C PHE A 62 -3.85 1.91 4.52
N ALA A 63 -4.11 1.38 5.72
CA ALA A 63 -5.23 1.79 6.55
C ALA A 63 -5.13 3.27 6.96
N TYR A 64 -3.94 3.72 7.35
CA TYR A 64 -3.69 5.13 7.70
C TYR A 64 -3.91 6.05 6.48
N ASN A 65 -3.33 5.72 5.33
CA ASN A 65 -3.42 6.54 4.13
C ASN A 65 -4.81 6.56 3.50
N ASN A 66 -5.66 5.56 3.81
CA ASN A 66 -7.04 5.48 3.33
C ASN A 66 -8.07 6.05 4.33
N ALA A 67 -7.67 6.39 5.55
CA ALA A 67 -8.57 6.94 6.56
C ALA A 67 -8.68 8.48 6.43
N PRO A 68 -9.89 9.06 6.44
CA PRO A 68 -10.05 10.51 6.44
C PRO A 68 -9.55 11.12 7.76
N SER A 69 -8.79 12.21 7.67
CA SER A 69 -8.40 12.97 8.86
C SER A 69 -9.57 13.81 9.38
N ALA A 70 -9.68 13.93 10.71
CA ALA A 70 -10.71 14.73 11.36
C ALA A 70 -10.66 16.22 10.97
N THR A 71 -9.49 16.72 10.58
CA THR A 71 -9.29 18.14 10.23
C THR A 71 -9.62 18.42 8.77
N THR A 72 -9.19 17.57 7.84
CA THR A 72 -9.33 17.80 6.39
C THR A 72 -10.55 17.09 5.79
N THR A 73 -11.17 16.20 6.57
CA THR A 73 -12.25 15.27 6.16
C THR A 73 -11.91 14.44 4.92
N GLN A 74 -10.63 14.37 4.56
CA GLN A 74 -10.10 13.71 3.38
C GLN A 74 -8.93 12.82 3.78
N SER A 75 -8.76 11.70 3.08
CA SER A 75 -7.65 10.79 3.31
C SER A 75 -6.35 11.32 2.68
N PRO A 76 -5.17 10.90 3.15
CA PRO A 76 -3.91 11.15 2.46
C PRO A 76 -3.89 10.65 1.00
N PHE A 77 -4.51 9.51 0.69
CA PHE A 77 -4.58 9.02 -0.69
C PHE A 77 -5.38 9.96 -1.60
N PHE A 78 -6.53 10.43 -1.13
CA PHE A 78 -7.32 11.40 -1.88
C PHE A 78 -6.55 12.71 -2.08
N LEU A 79 -5.87 13.21 -1.04
CA LEU A 79 -5.09 14.44 -1.16
C LEU A 79 -3.89 14.33 -2.11
N ASN A 80 -3.27 13.15 -2.21
CA ASN A 80 -2.12 12.92 -3.09
C ASN A 80 -2.51 12.58 -4.53
N TYR A 81 -3.59 11.82 -4.73
CA TYR A 81 -3.94 11.22 -6.03
C TYR A 81 -5.31 11.68 -6.58
N GLY A 82 -6.10 12.41 -5.79
CA GLY A 82 -7.45 12.84 -6.15
C GLY A 82 -8.51 11.73 -6.08
N THR A 83 -8.16 10.54 -5.59
CA THR A 83 -9.07 9.40 -5.47
C THR A 83 -8.57 8.44 -4.39
N ASP A 84 -9.51 7.75 -3.72
CA ASP A 84 -9.21 6.69 -2.76
C ASP A 84 -9.09 5.33 -3.46
N PRO A 85 -8.18 4.45 -3.02
CA PRO A 85 -8.11 3.09 -3.52
C PRO A 85 -9.41 2.33 -3.35
N THR A 86 -9.77 1.53 -4.35
CA THR A 86 -10.89 0.58 -4.22
C THR A 86 -10.49 -0.55 -3.28
N THR A 87 -11.24 -0.71 -2.20
CA THR A 87 -11.07 -1.81 -1.23
C THR A 87 -12.20 -2.83 -1.39
N PRO A 88 -12.08 -4.05 -0.83
CA PRO A 88 -13.20 -5.00 -0.78
C PRO A 88 -14.47 -4.46 -0.10
N LEU A 89 -14.36 -3.40 0.70
CA LEU A 89 -15.47 -2.72 1.36
C LEU A 89 -16.03 -1.54 0.57
N SER A 90 -15.36 -1.14 -0.52
CA SER A 90 -15.80 -0.03 -1.35
C SER A 90 -17.08 -0.39 -2.12
N PRO A 91 -18.02 0.57 -2.29
CA PRO A 91 -19.21 0.32 -3.07
C PRO A 91 -18.85 -0.04 -4.52
N PRO A 92 -19.66 -0.87 -5.20
CA PRO A 92 -19.46 -1.16 -6.61
C PRO A 92 -19.42 0.13 -7.43
N ILE A 93 -18.50 0.21 -8.39
CA ILE A 93 -18.41 1.36 -9.30
C ILE A 93 -19.68 1.35 -10.17
N GLU A 94 -20.57 2.33 -9.97
CA GLU A 94 -21.89 2.37 -10.62
C GLU A 94 -21.84 2.64 -12.14
N ASN A 95 -20.69 3.03 -12.70
CA ASN A 95 -20.51 3.18 -14.14
C ASN A 95 -19.03 3.04 -14.56
N PRO A 96 -18.49 1.81 -14.65
CA PRO A 96 -17.11 1.61 -15.03
C PRO A 96 -16.90 1.99 -16.50
N ALA A 97 -15.76 2.61 -16.81
CA ALA A 97 -15.40 2.92 -18.20
C ALA A 97 -15.51 1.66 -19.08
N PRO A 98 -16.02 1.75 -20.33
CA PRO A 98 -16.23 0.58 -21.19
C PRO A 98 -14.98 -0.29 -21.36
N ARG A 99 -13.80 0.33 -21.36
CA ARG A 99 -12.50 -0.36 -21.44
C ARG A 99 -12.18 -1.20 -20.20
N SER A 100 -12.54 -0.72 -19.01
CA SER A 100 -12.36 -1.47 -17.76
C SER A 100 -13.29 -2.68 -17.71
N GLN A 101 -14.53 -2.53 -18.18
CA GLN A 101 -15.48 -3.64 -18.28
C GLN A 101 -14.98 -4.75 -19.22
N GLN A 102 -14.51 -4.38 -20.41
CA GLN A 102 -13.94 -5.33 -21.38
C GLN A 102 -12.70 -6.03 -20.82
N PHE A 103 -11.82 -5.31 -20.10
CA PHE A 103 -10.65 -5.92 -19.47
C PHE A 103 -11.04 -6.96 -18.42
N VAL A 104 -11.99 -6.64 -17.54
CA VAL A 104 -12.46 -7.57 -16.50
C VAL A 104 -13.10 -8.81 -17.13
N GLU A 105 -13.91 -8.64 -18.17
CA GLU A 105 -14.55 -9.78 -18.86
C GLU A 105 -13.51 -10.66 -19.56
N ASN A 106 -12.53 -10.06 -20.26
CA ASN A 106 -11.44 -10.80 -20.90
C ASN A 106 -10.61 -11.59 -19.87
N LEU A 107 -10.33 -10.99 -18.71
CA LEU A 107 -9.62 -11.63 -17.61
C LEU A 107 -10.41 -12.82 -17.08
N ARG A 108 -11.72 -12.64 -16.83
CA ARG A 108 -12.63 -13.68 -16.36
C ARG A 108 -12.65 -14.88 -17.33
N GLN A 109 -12.77 -14.61 -18.62
CA GLN A 109 -12.75 -15.64 -19.66
C GLN A 109 -11.41 -16.37 -19.73
N SER A 110 -10.29 -15.65 -19.60
CA SER A 110 -8.95 -16.23 -19.60
C SER A 110 -8.75 -17.18 -18.41
N GLN A 111 -9.16 -16.75 -17.22
CA GLN A 111 -9.11 -17.57 -16.00
C GLN A 111 -9.98 -18.83 -16.12
N GLN A 112 -11.18 -18.71 -16.68
CA GLN A 112 -12.08 -19.85 -16.86
C GLN A 112 -11.53 -20.87 -17.86
N LYS A 113 -10.97 -20.41 -18.98
CA LYS A 113 -10.27 -21.28 -19.94
C LYS A 113 -9.07 -22.00 -19.32
N ALA A 114 -8.30 -21.29 -18.48
CA ALA A 114 -7.17 -21.89 -17.78
C ALA A 114 -7.64 -22.98 -16.80
N ALA A 115 -8.70 -22.73 -16.04
CA ALA A 115 -9.28 -23.71 -15.12
C ALA A 115 -9.76 -24.97 -15.86
N ASP A 116 -10.49 -24.82 -16.96
CA ASP A 116 -10.98 -25.94 -17.77
C ASP A 116 -9.84 -26.77 -18.36
N ALA A 117 -8.76 -26.10 -18.82
CA ALA A 117 -7.58 -26.77 -19.35
C ALA A 117 -6.86 -27.60 -18.27
N ILE A 118 -6.73 -27.06 -17.06
CA ILE A 118 -6.15 -27.76 -15.90
C ILE A 118 -6.98 -28.99 -15.55
N LEU A 119 -8.31 -28.85 -15.44
CA LEU A 119 -9.20 -29.97 -15.16
C LEU A 119 -9.11 -31.06 -16.22
N LYS A 120 -9.09 -30.68 -17.50
CA LYS A 120 -8.96 -31.62 -18.62
C LYS A 120 -7.60 -32.34 -18.64
N ALA A 121 -6.52 -31.65 -18.30
CA ALA A 121 -5.19 -32.27 -18.18
C ALA A 121 -5.16 -33.29 -17.03
N ASN A 122 -5.75 -32.95 -15.88
CA ASN A 122 -5.84 -33.84 -14.73
C ASN A 122 -6.66 -35.11 -15.04
N HIS A 123 -7.78 -34.98 -15.74
CA HIS A 123 -8.58 -36.14 -16.16
C HIS A 123 -7.86 -37.05 -17.18
N ARG A 124 -7.00 -36.50 -18.05
CA ARG A 124 -6.22 -37.29 -19.01
C ARG A 124 -5.10 -38.12 -18.36
N GLY A 125 -4.52 -37.63 -17.27
CA GLY A 125 -3.49 -38.36 -16.51
C GLY A 125 -4.03 -39.59 -15.77
N LEU A 126 -5.30 -39.58 -15.35
CA LEU A 126 -5.91 -40.71 -14.62
C LEU A 126 -6.24 -41.91 -15.52
N VAL A 127 -6.52 -41.69 -16.81
CA VAL A 127 -6.92 -42.77 -17.74
C VAL A 127 -5.70 -43.53 -18.31
N THR A 128 -4.52 -42.94 -18.28
CA THR A 128 -3.28 -43.54 -18.82
C THR A 128 -2.50 -44.39 -17.82
N GLY A 129 -2.91 -44.44 -16.55
CA GLY A 129 -2.27 -45.22 -15.48
C GLY A 129 -2.91 -46.60 -15.18
N SER A 130 -3.94 -47.02 -15.92
CA SER A 130 -4.57 -48.35 -15.80
C SER A 130 -4.40 -49.15 -17.08
N ASN A 131 -3.18 -49.59 -17.35
CA ASN A 131 -2.91 -50.76 -18.17
C ASN A 131 -1.49 -51.26 -17.85
N VAL A 132 -1.39 -52.00 -16.74
CA VAL A 132 -0.35 -53.00 -16.47
C VAL A 132 -1.07 -54.26 -16.05
#